data_AF-Q1YNT2-F1
#
_entry.id   AF-Q1YNT2-F1
#
_cell.length_a   1.000
_cell.length_b   1.000
_cell.length_c   1.000
_cell.angle_alpha   90.00
_cell.angle_beta   90.00
_cell.angle_gamma   90.00
#
_symmetry.space_group_name_H-M   'P 1'
#
loop_
_entity.id
_entity.type
_entity.pdbx_description
1 polymer ?
#
loop_
_entity_poly.entity_id
_entity_poly.type
_entity_poly.pdbx_seq_one_letter_code
_entity_poly.pdbx_strand_id
1 'polypeptide(L)' 'LLGNYDIQVNGDEAQTTCYLAAMHAGLGDYASEVLTVWGEYSDKLVRTADGWRIVHRTLTSLHAQGDIGLNA' A
#
# COMPACT_ATOMS: atom_id res chain seq x y z
N LEU A 1 5.19 -3.08 6.19
CA LEU A 1 5.20 -2.07 7.27
C LEU A 1 4.54 -0.80 6.77
N LEU A 2 3.68 -0.19 7.59
CA LEU A 2 3.05 1.10 7.31
C LEU A 2 3.34 2.04 8.49
N GLY A 3 3.54 3.32 8.21
CA GLY A 3 3.87 4.31 9.24
C GLY A 3 3.60 5.74 8.82
N ASN A 4 3.71 6.66 9.78
CA ASN A 4 3.55 8.11 9.58
C ASN A 4 2.21 8.46 8.92
N TYR A 5 1.12 8.00 9.55
CA TYR A 5 -0.22 8.28 9.06
C TYR A 5 -0.60 9.75 9.24
N ASP A 6 -1.11 10.37 8.18
CA ASP A 6 -1.94 11.57 8.25
C ASP A 6 -3.38 11.18 7.92
N ILE A 7 -4.35 11.65 8.71
CA ILE A 7 -5.75 11.26 8.58
C ILE A 7 -6.63 12.49 8.75
N GLN A 8 -7.43 12.78 7.72
CA GLN A 8 -8.42 13.85 7.73
C GLN A 8 -9.80 13.23 7.58
N VAL A 9 -10.67 13.44 8.57
CA VAL A 9 -12.04 12.90 8.59
C VAL A 9 -13.05 14.03 8.41
N ASN A 10 -13.99 13.85 7.49
CA ASN A 10 -15.12 14.74 7.26
C ASN A 10 -16.43 13.93 7.24
N GLY A 11 -17.10 13.85 8.38
CA GLY A 11 -18.31 13.06 8.54
C GLY A 11 -18.08 11.58 8.25
N ASP A 12 -18.71 11.10 7.17
CA ASP A 12 -18.63 9.72 6.70
C ASP A 12 -17.58 9.51 5.60
N GLU A 13 -16.74 10.52 5.32
CA GLU A 13 -15.61 10.42 4.41
C GLU A 13 -14.29 10.65 5.16
N ALA A 14 -13.21 10.03 4.69
CA ALA A 14 -11.86 10.34 5.15
C ALA A 14 -10.83 10.28 4.02
N GLN A 15 -9.78 11.07 4.16
CA GLN A 15 -8.58 10.99 3.32
C GLN A 15 -7.40 10.63 4.23
N THR A 16 -6.55 9.70 3.78
CA THR A 16 -5.38 9.29 4.55
C THR A 16 -4.14 9.20 3.68
N THR A 17 -3.00 9.55 4.25
CA THR A 17 -1.70 9.19 3.68
C THR A 17 -0.88 8.37 4.68
N CYS A 18 -0.01 7.49 4.18
CA CYS A 18 1.01 6.83 4.99
C CYS A 18 2.19 6.37 4.14
N TYR A 19 3.38 6.30 4.74
CA TYR A 19 4.51 5.63 4.11
C TYR A 19 4.40 4.11 4.27
N LEU A 20 4.86 3.39 3.24
CA LEU A 20 4.92 1.94 3.24
C LEU A 20 6.33 1.43 2.93
N ALA A 21 6.66 0.29 3.54
CA ALA A 21 7.70 -0.61 3.09
C ALA A 21 7.08 -2.00 2.96
N ALA A 22 6.89 -2.47 1.73
CA ALA A 22 6.36 -3.77 1.40
C ALA A 22 7.50 -4.71 1.00
N MET A 23 7.50 -5.94 1.52
CA MET A 23 8.41 -7.01 1.14
C MET A 23 7.57 -8.18 0.66
N HIS A 24 7.91 -8.72 -0.51
CA HIS A 24 7.26 -9.88 -1.11
C HIS A 24 8.33 -10.97 -1.19
N ALA A 25 8.10 -12.09 -0.50
CA ALA A 25 8.94 -13.28 -0.61
C ALA A 25 8.47 -14.09 -1.81
N GLY A 26 9.39 -14.41 -2.73
CA GLY A 26 9.06 -15.20 -3.91
C GLY A 26 8.70 -16.64 -3.55
N LEU A 27 7.98 -17.29 -4.46
CA LEU A 27 7.57 -18.70 -4.36
C LEU A 27 8.02 -19.44 -5.62
N GLY A 28 8.15 -20.77 -5.53
CA GLY A 28 8.59 -21.60 -6.67
C GLY A 28 9.98 -21.23 -7.15
N ASP A 29 10.10 -20.91 -8.44
CA ASP A 29 11.37 -20.51 -9.07
C ASP A 29 11.96 -19.22 -8.47
N TYR A 30 11.15 -18.42 -7.77
CA TYR A 30 11.57 -17.21 -7.08
C TYR A 30 11.81 -17.41 -5.58
N ALA A 31 11.91 -18.65 -5.08
CA ALA A 31 12.00 -18.93 -3.64
C ALA A 31 13.21 -18.29 -2.93
N SER A 32 14.28 -17.95 -3.66
CA SER A 32 15.44 -17.20 -3.14
C SER A 32 15.30 -15.68 -3.22
N GLU A 33 14.25 -15.18 -3.87
CA GLU A 33 14.12 -13.77 -4.25
C GLU A 33 13.20 -13.00 -3.30
N VAL A 34 13.50 -11.71 -3.15
CA VAL A 34 12.67 -10.76 -2.41
C VAL A 34 12.47 -9.50 -3.23
N LEU A 35 11.21 -9.11 -3.41
CA LEU A 35 10.85 -7.80 -3.95
C LEU A 35 10.51 -6.84 -2.81
N THR A 36 11.26 -5.74 -2.73
CA THR A 36 10.99 -4.66 -1.79
C THR A 36 10.44 -3.44 -2.53
N VAL A 37 9.34 -2.87 -2.03
CA VAL A 37 8.72 -1.64 -2.56
C VAL A 37 8.52 -0.65 -1.42
N TRP A 38 9.05 0.56 -1.59
CA TRP A 38 8.83 1.68 -0.69
C TRP A 38 8.05 2.78 -1.40
N GLY A 39 7.14 3.41 -0.68
CA GLY A 39 6.29 4.43 -1.27
C GLY A 39 5.32 5.06 -0.29
N GLU A 40 4.34 5.73 -0.86
CA GLU A 40 3.23 6.34 -0.14
C GLU A 40 1.90 5.74 -0.62
N TYR A 41 1.00 5.46 0.31
CA TYR A 41 -0.41 5.30 0.00
C TYR A 41 -1.14 6.60 0.23
N SER A 42 -2.00 6.97 -0.71
CA SER A 42 -3.03 8.00 -0.55
C SER A 42 -4.39 7.35 -0.76
N ASP A 43 -5.20 7.31 0.29
CA ASP A 43 -6.49 6.63 0.31
C ASP A 43 -7.66 7.60 0.50
N LYS A 44 -8.79 7.22 -0.10
CA LYS A 44 -10.11 7.76 0.23
C LYS A 44 -10.91 6.67 0.91
N LEU A 45 -11.57 7.00 2.01
CA LEU A 45 -12.39 6.07 2.77
C LEU A 45 -13.81 6.60 2.93
N VAL A 46 -14.76 5.67 3.05
CA VAL A 46 -16.15 5.96 3.45
C VAL A 46 -16.52 5.13 4.67
N ARG A 47 -17.30 5.73 5.58
CA ARG A 47 -17.88 5.03 6.73
C ARG A 47 -19.14 4.31 6.26
N THR A 48 -19.18 3.00 6.48
CA THR A 48 -20.38 2.17 6.29
C THR A 48 -20.95 1.76 7.65
N ALA A 49 -22.12 1.13 7.66
CA ALA A 49 -22.68 0.52 8.89
C ALA A 49 -21.70 -0.51 9.52
N ASP A 50 -20.86 -1.15 8.69
CA ASP A 50 -19.86 -2.14 9.10
C ASP A 50 -18.44 -1.53 9.26
N GLY A 51 -18.36 -0.21 9.44
CA GLY A 51 -17.12 0.54 9.62
C GLY A 51 -16.52 1.13 8.35
N TRP A 52 -15.32 1.68 8.46
CA TRP A 52 -14.61 2.34 7.36
C TRP A 52 -14.20 1.36 6.27
N ARG A 53 -14.28 1.80 5.01
CA ARG A 53 -13.82 1.06 3.82
C ARG A 53 -12.98 1.98 2.95
N ILE A 54 -11.85 1.50 2.46
CA ILE A 54 -11.07 2.19 1.43
C ILE A 54 -11.85 2.06 0.12
N VAL A 55 -12.28 3.19 -0.44
CA VAL A 55 -13.00 3.24 -1.73
C VAL A 55 -12.08 3.58 -2.88
N HIS A 56 -10.91 4.16 -2.60
CA HIS A 56 -9.86 4.41 -3.57
C HIS A 56 -8.50 4.37 -2.87
N ARG A 57 -7.50 3.78 -3.53
CA ARG A 57 -6.10 3.79 -3.10
C ARG A 57 -5.21 4.12 -4.29
N THR A 58 -4.33 5.10 -4.11
CA THR A 58 -3.21 5.35 -5.01
C THR A 58 -1.92 4.91 -4.32
N LEU A 59 -1.12 4.08 -4.99
CA LEU A 59 0.26 3.79 -4.61
C LEU A 59 1.19 4.66 -5.44
N THR A 60 1.96 5.52 -4.78
CA THR A 60 3.09 6.21 -5.39
C THR A 60 4.38 5.51 -4.96
N SER A 61 4.93 4.70 -5.85
CA SER A 61 6.21 4.02 -5.61
C SER A 61 7.36 5.02 -5.69
N LEU A 62 8.14 5.11 -4.62
CA LEU A 62 9.35 5.93 -4.55
C LEU A 62 10.59 5.10 -4.87
N HIS A 63 10.58 3.83 -4.49
CA HIS A 63 11.67 2.90 -4.75
C HIS A 63 11.14 1.47 -4.89
N ALA A 64 11.76 0.70 -5.78
CA ALA A 64 11.55 -0.73 -5.89
C ALA A 64 12.89 -1.43 -6.17
N GLN A 65 13.11 -2.57 -5.53
CA GLN A 65 14.30 -3.40 -5.70
C GLN A 65 13.91 -4.88 -5.69
N GLY A 66 14.46 -5.65 -6.63
CA GLY A 66 14.15 -7.06 -6.86
C GLY A 66 13.40 -7.27 -8.16
N ASP A 67 13.11 -8.53 -8.49
CA ASP A 67 12.29 -8.85 -9.66
C ASP A 67 10.80 -8.64 -9.35
N ILE A 68 10.11 -7.94 -10.25
CA ILE A 68 8.66 -7.73 -10.19
C ILE A 68 7.88 -8.82 -10.92
N GLY A 69 8.57 -9.83 -11.48
CA GLY A 69 7.97 -10.98 -12.14
C GLY A 69 7.36 -10.65 -13.51
N LEU A 70 7.79 -9.55 -14.15
CA LEU A 70 7.29 -9.14 -15.48
C LEU A 70 8.20 -9.56 -16.64
N ASN A 71 9.32 -10.23 -16.37
CA ASN A 71 10.31 -10.63 -17.37
C ASN A 71 10.09 -12.05 -17.94
N ALA A 72 8.86 -12.58 -17.85
CA ALA A 72 8.50 -13.89 -18.39
C ALA A 72 8.40 -13.90 -19.93
#